data_AF-A0A1S3ILK0-F1
#
_entry.id   AF-A0A1S3ILK0-F1
#
_cell.length_a   1.000
_cell.length_b   1.000
_cell.length_c   1.000
_cell.angle_alpha   90.00
_cell.angle_beta   90.00
_cell.angle_gamma   90.00
#
_symmetry.space_group_name_H-M   'P 1'
#
loop_
_entity.id
_entity.type
_entity.pdbx_description
1 polymer ?
#
loop_
_entity_poly.entity_id
_entity_poly.type
_entity_poly.pdbx_seq_one_letter_code
_entity_poly.pdbx_strand_id
1 'polypeptide(L)'
;MALKMSGVVSILSLIYLCLAIRSTQSYGGEFYDGKPSGYDDPPPCEDLGIGRFCIANCSLPGIYVCPRRHYFIPDKPPILSACPSGLLCQQRGGGRVKCAYGWDCHPVTDDPNVTISTGPSTTPGPSVVTNVIPGNLSRDEVPQFVYFSFDDAVNRMNYNLYSNLFAGRFVNPNGCPTTVSFNLCNESTNYELVRRLHRQGHEIASHSILHTNPKFWDGEMWEYEIQGMRELISDKTGIKEDEIVGMRAPFLVLGGNKQFSLLERFNYTYDASMVPAFSSNQEEPLWPFKLTGKPPRRYFFEPGTPTEAYPSVWEVPMNPYFYCPHAPDGAVSMLDGCHPGSYNATYLYLKYNFLRHYNSPSKAPFGINMHAAWFHPAWPYHFQAMEDFIGEICRLRNVYIVSVSRILKWMEDPVPLSRISESEAVKCN
;
A
#
# COMPACT_ATOMS: atom_id res chain seq x y z
N MET A 1 -46.32 -45.80 -38.73
CA MET A 1 -45.26 -46.82 -38.64
C MET A 1 -44.20 -46.26 -37.72
N ALA A 2 -44.00 -46.92 -36.58
CA ALA A 2 -43.13 -46.48 -35.50
C ALA A 2 -41.70 -46.96 -35.71
N LEU A 3 -40.72 -46.20 -35.21
CA LEU A 3 -39.60 -46.75 -34.47
C LEU A 3 -39.03 -45.67 -33.52
N LYS A 4 -38.90 -46.07 -32.26
CA LYS A 4 -38.50 -45.31 -31.08
C LYS A 4 -37.01 -45.53 -30.76
N MET A 5 -36.54 -44.68 -29.84
CA MET A 5 -35.42 -44.83 -28.86
C MET A 5 -34.11 -44.15 -29.29
N SER A 6 -33.41 -43.33 -28.49
CA SER A 6 -33.63 -42.58 -27.23
C SER A 6 -32.28 -41.93 -26.82
N GLY A 7 -32.30 -40.79 -26.08
CA GLY A 7 -31.15 -40.32 -25.25
C GLY A 7 -30.27 -39.22 -25.87
N VAL A 8 -30.57 -37.92 -25.74
CA VAL A 8 -30.31 -36.97 -24.62
C VAL A 8 -28.93 -36.25 -24.67
N VAL A 9 -28.99 -35.01 -25.16
CA VAL A 9 -28.40 -33.73 -24.66
C VAL A 9 -26.87 -33.52 -24.59
N SER A 10 -26.44 -32.59 -25.46
CA SER A 10 -25.40 -31.54 -25.34
C SER A 10 -24.05 -31.83 -24.67
N ILE A 11 -23.04 -31.99 -25.52
CA ILE A 11 -21.62 -31.77 -25.22
C ILE A 11 -21.29 -30.34 -25.67
N LEU A 12 -21.12 -29.41 -24.74
CA LEU A 12 -20.30 -28.18 -24.81
C LEU A 12 -20.74 -27.20 -23.71
N SER A 13 -20.48 -27.57 -22.46
CA SER A 13 -20.48 -26.67 -21.28
C SER A 13 -19.93 -27.50 -20.12
N LEU A 14 -18.64 -27.35 -19.76
CA LEU A 14 -18.01 -27.70 -18.46
C LEU A 14 -16.47 -27.81 -18.60
N ILE A 15 -15.79 -26.67 -18.69
CA ILE A 15 -14.42 -26.52 -18.18
C ILE A 15 -14.39 -25.15 -17.49
N TYR A 16 -13.85 -25.10 -16.27
CA TYR A 16 -13.82 -23.99 -15.30
C TYR A 16 -15.00 -23.92 -14.31
N LEU A 17 -15.10 -24.95 -13.46
CA LEU A 17 -15.39 -24.77 -12.03
C LEU A 17 -15.00 -26.05 -11.26
N CYS A 18 -13.92 -26.01 -10.48
CA CYS A 18 -13.70 -27.00 -9.42
C CYS A 18 -13.10 -26.27 -8.20
N LEU A 19 -14.02 -25.82 -7.34
CA LEU A 19 -13.76 -25.53 -5.93
C LEU A 19 -13.94 -26.83 -5.13
N ALA A 20 -12.90 -27.17 -4.37
CA ALA A 20 -12.93 -27.54 -2.95
C ALA A 20 -13.87 -28.68 -2.42
N ILE A 21 -13.22 -29.61 -1.70
CA ILE A 21 -13.63 -30.32 -0.44
C ILE A 21 -13.97 -31.85 -0.52
N ARG A 22 -13.29 -32.58 0.40
CA ARG A 22 -13.43 -33.97 0.93
C ARG A 22 -12.80 -35.09 0.07
N SER A 23 -12.08 -36.08 0.62
CA SER A 23 -12.14 -36.70 1.95
C SER A 23 -10.83 -37.41 2.37
N THR A 24 -10.60 -37.42 3.67
CA THR A 24 -9.98 -38.49 4.50
C THR A 24 -9.70 -39.85 3.85
N GLN A 25 -8.47 -40.36 4.01
CA GLN A 25 -8.25 -41.79 4.24
C GLN A 25 -7.02 -42.03 5.12
N SER A 26 -7.29 -42.79 6.18
CA SER A 26 -6.42 -43.31 7.22
C SER A 26 -5.40 -44.33 6.69
N TYR A 27 -4.18 -44.28 7.20
CA TYR A 27 -3.33 -45.47 7.33
C TYR A 27 -3.05 -45.69 8.82
N GLY A 28 -3.54 -46.83 9.32
CA GLY A 28 -3.25 -47.32 10.66
C GLY A 28 -1.85 -47.91 10.73
N GLY A 29 -1.20 -47.70 11.87
CA GLY A 29 0.00 -48.39 12.30
C GLY A 29 -0.10 -48.56 13.82
N GLU A 30 -0.06 -49.81 14.26
CA GLU A 30 -0.33 -50.26 15.63
C GLU A 30 0.66 -49.69 16.65
N PHE A 31 0.12 -49.36 17.83
CA PHE A 31 0.88 -49.03 19.03
C PHE A 31 1.61 -50.28 19.55
N TYR A 32 2.94 -50.21 19.64
CA TYR A 32 3.69 -51.06 20.57
C TYR A 32 3.68 -50.39 21.95
N ASP A 33 3.08 -51.11 22.89
CA ASP A 33 2.97 -50.79 24.31
C ASP A 33 4.33 -50.98 24.99
N GLY A 34 4.76 -50.00 25.78
CA GLY A 34 6.06 -50.05 26.44
C GLY A 34 6.48 -48.72 27.06
N LYS A 35 5.80 -48.30 28.14
CA LYS A 35 6.36 -47.30 29.07
C LYS A 35 7.28 -47.99 30.09
N PRO A 36 8.54 -47.55 30.24
CA PRO A 36 9.26 -47.70 31.50
C PRO A 36 8.91 -46.52 32.43
N SER A 37 8.61 -46.89 33.66
CA SER A 37 8.29 -46.07 34.83
C SER A 37 9.35 -45.02 35.19
N GLY A 38 8.88 -43.84 35.61
CA GLY A 38 9.65 -42.94 36.49
C GLY A 38 9.76 -41.50 36.01
N TYR A 39 8.64 -40.76 35.94
CA TYR A 39 8.61 -39.29 36.08
C TYR A 39 7.24 -38.91 36.65
N ASP A 40 7.25 -38.15 37.74
CA ASP A 40 6.05 -37.65 38.41
C ASP A 40 5.20 -36.78 37.45
N ASP A 41 3.89 -37.00 37.45
CA ASP A 41 2.94 -36.15 36.71
C ASP A 41 2.94 -34.72 37.31
N PRO A 42 3.03 -33.65 36.50
CA PRO A 42 2.81 -32.30 37.00
C PRO A 42 1.33 -32.10 37.36
N PRO A 43 1.01 -31.21 38.33
CA PRO A 43 -0.35 -31.02 38.82
C PRO A 43 -1.28 -30.50 37.71
N PRO A 44 -2.59 -30.79 37.78
CA PRO A 44 -3.56 -30.29 36.82
C PRO A 44 -3.67 -28.76 36.94
N CYS A 45 -3.68 -28.07 35.79
CA CYS A 45 -3.94 -26.64 35.73
C CYS A 45 -5.36 -26.34 36.24
N GLU A 46 -5.46 -25.65 37.38
CA GLU A 46 -6.72 -25.05 37.84
C GLU A 46 -7.13 -23.88 36.93
N ASP A 47 -8.45 -23.74 36.78
CA ASP A 47 -9.16 -22.77 35.94
C ASP A 47 -8.75 -21.31 36.18
N LEU A 48 -8.02 -20.73 35.23
CA LEU A 48 -7.97 -19.28 35.01
C LEU A 48 -8.80 -18.99 33.77
N GLY A 49 -10.09 -18.70 33.98
CA GLY A 49 -11.13 -18.55 32.96
C GLY A 49 -10.86 -17.54 31.84
N ILE A 50 -10.04 -17.93 30.87
CA ILE A 50 -9.87 -17.26 29.58
C ILE A 50 -9.84 -18.35 28.50
N GLY A 51 -10.75 -18.23 27.53
CA GLY A 51 -11.09 -19.25 26.54
C GLY A 51 -9.89 -19.82 25.75
N ARG A 52 -10.00 -21.14 25.53
CA ARG A 52 -9.09 -22.06 24.85
C ARG A 52 -8.68 -21.58 23.45
N PHE A 53 -7.38 -21.63 23.11
CA PHE A 53 -6.81 -22.16 21.85
C PHE A 53 -5.26 -22.20 21.98
N CYS A 54 -4.69 -23.32 22.43
CA CYS A 54 -3.28 -23.64 22.23
C CYS A 54 -3.21 -24.93 21.41
N ILE A 55 -2.58 -24.88 20.24
CA ILE A 55 -2.27 -26.08 19.44
C ILE A 55 -0.95 -26.65 19.96
N ALA A 56 -0.98 -27.85 20.55
CA ALA A 56 0.22 -28.58 20.91
C ALA A 56 0.90 -29.06 19.62
N ASN A 57 2.12 -28.57 19.34
CA ASN A 57 3.00 -29.23 18.39
C ASN A 57 3.96 -30.12 19.20
N CYS A 58 3.67 -31.42 19.25
CA CYS A 58 4.46 -32.41 19.96
C CYS A 58 5.76 -32.67 19.19
N SER A 59 6.80 -31.89 19.45
CA SER A 59 8.22 -32.23 19.25
C SER A 59 9.06 -31.10 19.85
N LEU A 60 9.59 -31.34 21.06
CA LEU A 60 10.50 -30.51 21.91
C LEU A 60 9.85 -30.16 23.27
N PRO A 61 10.40 -30.65 24.41
CA PRO A 61 9.94 -30.25 25.73
C PRO A 61 10.41 -28.82 26.06
N GLY A 62 9.48 -27.94 26.47
CA GLY A 62 9.82 -26.68 27.16
C GLY A 62 9.55 -25.36 26.42
N ILE A 63 8.79 -25.33 25.32
CA ILE A 63 8.40 -24.07 24.67
C ILE A 63 6.87 -24.02 24.50
N TYR A 64 6.22 -23.12 25.24
CA TYR A 64 4.81 -22.80 25.06
C TYR A 64 4.70 -21.52 24.22
N VAL A 65 3.94 -21.55 23.11
CA VAL A 65 3.70 -20.38 22.26
C VAL A 65 2.33 -19.80 22.62
N CYS A 66 2.31 -18.61 23.20
CA CYS A 66 1.08 -17.82 23.39
C CYS A 66 1.05 -16.64 22.41
N PRO A 67 -0.09 -16.34 21.78
CA PRO A 67 -0.22 -15.22 20.87
C PRO A 67 -0.53 -13.95 21.67
N ARG A 68 0.52 -13.37 22.29
CA ARG A 68 0.73 -11.93 22.57
C ARG A 68 1.82 -11.80 23.65
N ARG A 69 2.71 -10.83 23.39
CA ARG A 69 3.85 -10.29 24.16
C ARG A 69 4.02 -10.76 25.63
N HIS A 70 5.28 -11.02 25.97
CA HIS A 70 5.92 -11.40 27.24
C HIS A 70 6.21 -12.90 27.40
N TYR A 71 7.51 -13.26 27.36
CA TYR A 71 8.00 -14.55 27.80
C TYR A 71 8.76 -14.37 29.12
N PHE A 72 8.39 -15.17 30.12
CA PHE A 72 9.07 -15.30 31.41
C PHE A 72 9.95 -16.56 31.34
N ILE A 73 11.22 -16.47 31.72
CA ILE A 73 12.11 -17.63 31.90
C ILE A 73 12.57 -17.62 33.36
N PRO A 74 12.31 -18.68 34.15
CA PRO A 74 12.87 -18.77 35.50
C PRO A 74 14.39 -19.01 35.45
N ASP A 75 15.10 -18.34 36.36
CA ASP A 75 16.46 -18.66 36.84
C ASP A 75 17.72 -18.19 36.07
N LYS A 76 17.73 -17.07 35.32
CA LYS A 76 18.93 -16.24 35.10
C LYS A 76 18.60 -14.75 34.83
N PRO A 77 19.47 -13.79 35.22
CA PRO A 77 19.26 -12.38 34.87
C PRO A 77 19.38 -12.19 33.35
N PRO A 78 18.44 -11.48 32.70
CA PRO A 78 18.43 -11.34 31.25
C PRO A 78 19.51 -10.34 30.80
N ILE A 79 20.48 -10.81 30.02
CA ILE A 79 21.27 -9.91 29.17
C ILE A 79 20.42 -9.65 27.91
N LEU A 80 19.77 -8.49 27.86
CA LEU A 80 18.99 -8.04 26.70
C LEU A 80 19.92 -7.81 25.50
N SER A 81 20.05 -8.84 24.66
CA SER A 81 20.70 -8.76 23.35
C SER A 81 19.65 -9.16 22.30
N ALA A 82 19.41 -8.28 21.33
CA ALA A 82 18.25 -8.37 20.44
C ALA A 82 18.63 -8.84 19.03
N CYS A 83 17.86 -9.79 18.49
CA CYS A 83 17.87 -10.13 17.07
C CYS A 83 16.81 -9.30 16.31
N PRO A 84 16.99 -9.03 15.01
CA PRO A 84 15.90 -8.58 14.16
C PRO A 84 14.73 -9.56 14.26
N SER A 85 13.50 -9.04 14.35
CA SER A 85 12.24 -9.81 14.42
C SER A 85 11.83 -10.37 15.80
N GLY A 86 12.44 -9.91 16.90
CA GLY A 86 12.01 -10.32 18.26
C GLY A 86 12.37 -11.77 18.62
N LEU A 87 13.31 -12.38 17.89
CA LEU A 87 13.88 -13.68 18.20
C LEU A 87 14.90 -13.58 19.35
N LEU A 88 14.98 -14.61 20.18
CA LEU A 88 15.98 -14.69 21.25
C LEU A 88 17.32 -15.19 20.71
N CYS A 89 18.40 -14.59 21.21
CA CYS A 89 19.77 -15.01 20.95
C CYS A 89 20.03 -16.39 21.61
N GLN A 90 20.58 -17.36 20.86
CA GLN A 90 20.86 -18.71 21.36
C GLN A 90 22.37 -19.00 21.29
N GLN A 91 22.93 -19.55 22.37
CA GLN A 91 24.35 -19.91 22.42
C GLN A 91 24.58 -21.18 21.60
N ARG A 92 25.38 -21.10 20.53
CA ARG A 92 25.86 -22.29 19.80
C ARG A 92 27.31 -22.56 20.18
N GLY A 93 27.69 -23.84 20.18
CA GLY A 93 29.01 -24.31 20.61
C GLY A 93 30.16 -23.49 19.99
N GLY A 94 31.15 -23.14 20.81
CA GLY A 94 32.26 -22.26 20.42
C GLY A 94 32.18 -20.83 20.96
N GLY A 95 31.25 -20.53 21.89
CA GLY A 95 31.21 -19.25 22.63
C GLY A 95 30.63 -18.06 21.87
N ARG A 96 30.16 -18.24 20.62
CA ARG A 96 29.49 -17.18 19.84
C ARG A 96 27.97 -17.32 19.92
N VAL A 97 27.31 -16.20 20.18
CA VAL A 97 25.85 -16.09 20.27
C VAL A 97 25.32 -15.57 18.93
N LYS A 98 24.39 -16.30 18.30
CA LYS A 98 23.84 -15.97 16.98
C LYS A 98 22.31 -16.11 16.97
N CYS A 99 21.67 -15.41 16.04
CA CYS A 99 20.24 -15.58 15.75
C CYS A 99 20.00 -16.87 14.94
N ALA A 100 18.75 -17.37 14.92
CA ALA A 100 18.36 -18.65 14.29
C ALA A 100 18.74 -18.81 12.80
N TYR A 101 19.05 -17.71 12.12
CA TYR A 101 19.45 -17.66 10.70
C TYR A 101 20.90 -17.18 10.47
N GLY A 102 21.77 -17.26 11.49
CA GLY A 102 23.22 -17.03 11.33
C GLY A 102 23.72 -15.59 11.55
N TRP A 103 22.81 -14.64 11.77
CA TRP A 103 23.10 -13.25 12.10
C TRP A 103 23.79 -13.10 13.47
N ASP A 104 24.70 -12.13 13.58
CA ASP A 104 25.40 -11.83 14.83
C ASP A 104 24.52 -10.98 15.77
N CYS A 105 24.53 -11.31 17.06
CA CYS A 105 23.82 -10.55 18.09
C CYS A 105 24.66 -9.31 18.48
N HIS A 106 24.05 -8.12 18.46
CA HIS A 106 24.68 -6.90 18.97
C HIS A 106 24.17 -6.56 20.38
N PRO A 107 25.03 -6.10 21.30
CA PRO A 107 24.61 -5.66 22.62
C PRO A 107 23.76 -4.39 22.51
N VAL A 108 22.63 -4.36 23.23
CA VAL A 108 21.89 -3.11 23.47
C VAL A 108 22.50 -2.49 24.72
N THR A 109 23.23 -1.39 24.59
CA THR A 109 23.77 -0.66 25.74
C THR A 109 22.74 0.36 26.21
N ASP A 110 21.97 0.01 27.24
CA ASP A 110 21.26 0.98 28.07
C ASP A 110 22.23 1.52 29.12
N ASP A 111 23.04 2.52 28.75
CA ASP A 111 23.77 3.35 29.73
C ASP A 111 23.30 4.80 29.59
N PRO A 112 22.56 5.35 30.59
CA PRO A 112 22.07 6.72 30.54
C PRO A 112 23.17 7.78 30.73
N ASN A 113 24.43 7.40 30.95
CA ASN A 113 25.55 8.32 31.18
C ASN A 113 26.70 8.20 30.16
N VAL A 114 26.56 7.46 29.06
CA VAL A 114 27.51 7.54 27.95
C VAL A 114 27.14 8.72 27.07
N THR A 115 27.70 9.90 27.36
CA THR A 115 27.84 10.95 26.35
C THR A 115 28.82 10.47 25.29
N ILE A 116 28.30 9.80 24.26
CA ILE A 116 29.01 9.66 23.00
C ILE A 116 29.16 11.07 22.46
N SER A 117 30.40 11.57 22.46
CA SER A 117 30.78 12.75 21.69
C SER A 117 30.53 12.42 20.22
N THR A 118 29.32 12.66 19.74
CA THR A 118 29.01 12.68 18.32
C THR A 118 29.71 13.91 17.76
N GLY A 119 30.85 13.70 17.11
CA GLY A 119 31.20 14.58 15.99
C GLY A 119 30.00 14.69 15.05
N PRO A 120 29.91 15.72 14.20
CA PRO A 120 28.74 15.97 13.37
C PRO A 120 28.33 14.67 12.67
N SER A 121 27.15 14.15 13.02
CA SER A 121 26.60 12.94 12.41
C SER A 121 26.41 13.23 10.93
N THR A 122 27.27 12.65 10.09
CA THR A 122 27.16 12.73 8.63
C THR A 122 26.09 11.81 8.06
N THR A 123 25.45 10.97 8.88
CA THR A 123 24.26 10.22 8.48
C THR A 123 23.02 11.11 8.61
N PRO A 124 22.25 11.31 7.52
CA PRO A 124 20.95 11.97 7.59
C PRO A 124 20.05 11.29 8.63
N GLY A 125 19.31 12.07 9.41
CA GLY A 125 18.27 11.55 10.31
C GLY A 125 17.16 10.83 9.52
N PRO A 126 16.26 10.10 10.19
CA PRO A 126 15.15 9.42 9.51
C PRO A 126 14.26 10.42 8.76
N SER A 127 13.60 9.97 7.69
CA SER A 127 12.55 10.76 7.05
C SER A 127 11.43 11.07 8.05
N VAL A 128 10.96 12.31 8.04
CA VAL A 128 9.87 12.75 8.91
C VAL A 128 8.54 12.33 8.28
N VAL A 129 8.14 11.08 8.55
CA VAL A 129 6.81 10.57 8.21
C VAL A 129 5.81 11.07 9.23
N THR A 130 4.74 11.70 8.75
CA THR A 130 3.84 12.45 9.62
C THR A 130 2.37 12.27 9.26
N ASN A 131 1.55 12.18 10.31
CA ASN A 131 0.10 12.36 10.30
C ASN A 131 -0.29 13.78 10.75
N VAL A 132 0.68 14.67 11.01
CA VAL A 132 0.47 16.05 11.41
C VAL A 132 0.13 16.90 10.19
N ILE A 133 -0.88 17.74 10.34
CA ILE A 133 -1.32 18.71 9.33
C ILE A 133 -0.17 19.68 8.96
N PRO A 134 0.12 19.85 7.65
CA PRO A 134 1.09 20.83 7.18
C PRO A 134 0.69 22.28 7.48
N GLY A 135 1.70 23.15 7.65
CA GLY A 135 1.49 24.60 7.80
C GLY A 135 0.92 25.06 9.14
N ASN A 136 0.91 24.19 10.16
CA ASN A 136 0.35 24.50 11.49
C ASN A 136 -1.12 24.94 11.43
N LEU A 137 -1.87 24.43 10.45
CA LEU A 137 -3.29 24.68 10.30
C LEU A 137 -4.08 23.79 11.26
N SER A 138 -5.23 24.28 11.73
CA SER A 138 -6.18 23.42 12.40
C SER A 138 -6.90 22.51 11.39
N ARG A 139 -7.41 21.37 11.85
CA ARG A 139 -8.13 20.39 11.02
C ARG A 139 -9.28 21.02 10.21
N ASP A 140 -9.98 21.99 10.78
CA ASP A 140 -11.13 22.62 10.14
C ASP A 140 -10.73 23.64 9.07
N GLU A 141 -9.47 24.09 9.09
CA GLU A 141 -8.90 24.97 8.07
C GLU A 141 -8.30 24.22 6.88
N VAL A 142 -8.05 22.91 7.00
CA VAL A 142 -7.43 22.12 5.93
C VAL A 142 -8.49 21.68 4.91
N PRO A 143 -8.27 21.87 3.60
CA PRO A 143 -9.11 21.22 2.59
C PRO A 143 -8.91 19.70 2.63
N GLN A 144 -9.99 18.92 2.54
CA GLN A 144 -9.82 17.49 2.27
C GLN A 144 -9.47 17.32 0.80
N PHE A 145 -8.23 16.94 0.53
CA PHE A 145 -7.85 16.50 -0.81
C PHE A 145 -8.25 15.06 -1.05
N VAL A 146 -8.77 14.80 -2.24
CA VAL A 146 -8.99 13.47 -2.78
C VAL A 146 -8.24 13.43 -4.10
N TYR A 147 -7.45 12.38 -4.33
CA TYR A 147 -6.83 12.18 -5.65
C TYR A 147 -7.25 10.83 -6.20
N PHE A 148 -7.44 10.80 -7.51
CA PHE A 148 -7.58 9.54 -8.25
C PHE A 148 -6.29 9.31 -9.02
N SER A 149 -5.82 8.06 -9.01
CA SER A 149 -4.75 7.62 -9.88
C SER A 149 -5.14 6.34 -10.60
N PHE A 150 -5.01 6.34 -11.92
CA PHE A 150 -5.22 5.18 -12.77
C PHE A 150 -3.89 4.62 -13.23
N ASP A 151 -3.66 3.34 -12.94
CA ASP A 151 -2.46 2.64 -13.38
C ASP A 151 -2.72 1.94 -14.73
N ASP A 152 -1.61 1.70 -15.44
CA ASP A 152 -1.49 1.02 -16.72
C ASP A 152 -1.98 1.83 -17.93
N ALA A 153 -2.31 1.13 -19.00
CA ALA A 153 -2.51 1.68 -20.32
C ALA A 153 -3.79 2.51 -20.43
N VAL A 154 -3.69 3.68 -21.04
CA VAL A 154 -4.86 4.43 -21.54
C VAL A 154 -5.14 4.02 -22.98
N ASN A 155 -6.34 3.51 -23.25
CA ASN A 155 -6.72 3.06 -24.58
C ASN A 155 -8.23 3.26 -24.84
N ARG A 156 -8.70 2.83 -26.01
CA ARG A 156 -10.09 3.04 -26.42
C ARG A 156 -11.12 2.32 -25.53
N MET A 157 -10.73 1.26 -24.83
CA MET A 157 -11.63 0.48 -23.97
C MET A 157 -11.94 1.21 -22.67
N ASN A 158 -10.97 1.94 -22.11
CA ASN A 158 -11.11 2.61 -20.81
C ASN A 158 -11.27 4.14 -20.91
N TYR A 159 -10.91 4.77 -22.04
CA TYR A 159 -10.98 6.22 -22.20
C TYR A 159 -12.37 6.82 -21.93
N ASN A 160 -13.44 6.13 -22.34
CA ASN A 160 -14.80 6.59 -22.10
C ASN A 160 -15.17 6.57 -20.61
N LEU A 161 -14.60 5.65 -19.82
CA LEU A 161 -14.79 5.61 -18.36
C LEU A 161 -14.24 6.89 -17.74
N TYR A 162 -12.99 7.24 -18.09
CA TYR A 162 -12.35 8.46 -17.59
C TYR A 162 -13.09 9.71 -18.01
N SER A 163 -13.50 9.78 -19.28
CA SER A 163 -14.21 10.94 -19.82
C SER A 163 -15.57 11.14 -19.14
N ASN A 164 -16.32 10.06 -18.90
CA ASN A 164 -17.64 10.14 -18.27
C ASN A 164 -17.58 10.62 -16.81
N LEU A 165 -16.47 10.34 -16.11
CA LEU A 165 -16.26 10.75 -14.72
C LEU A 165 -15.57 12.12 -14.63
N PHE A 166 -14.54 12.40 -15.43
CA PHE A 166 -13.60 13.50 -15.18
C PHE A 166 -13.51 14.54 -16.31
N ALA A 167 -14.30 14.45 -17.37
CA ALA A 167 -14.34 15.50 -18.43
C ALA A 167 -15.24 16.69 -18.07
N GLY A 168 -15.09 17.23 -16.84
CA GLY A 168 -15.80 18.44 -16.39
C GLY A 168 -17.25 18.24 -15.92
N ARG A 169 -17.72 16.98 -15.83
CA ARG A 169 -19.03 16.66 -15.25
C ARG A 169 -19.11 17.02 -13.76
N PHE A 170 -18.04 16.72 -13.02
CA PHE A 170 -17.87 17.11 -11.64
C PHE A 170 -16.84 18.24 -11.56
N VAL A 171 -17.12 19.20 -10.67
CA VAL A 171 -16.27 20.37 -10.44
C VAL A 171 -15.97 20.50 -8.95
N ASN A 172 -14.80 21.05 -8.66
CA ASN A 172 -14.39 21.43 -7.32
C ASN A 172 -15.22 22.64 -6.83
N PRO A 173 -15.20 22.95 -5.51
CA PRO A 173 -15.97 24.06 -4.93
C PRO A 173 -15.69 25.44 -5.55
N ASN A 174 -14.53 25.62 -6.20
CA ASN A 174 -14.16 26.83 -6.92
C ASN A 174 -14.62 26.86 -8.39
N GLY A 175 -15.38 25.87 -8.84
CA GLY A 175 -15.88 25.74 -10.21
C GLY A 175 -14.88 25.12 -11.20
N CYS A 176 -13.65 24.82 -10.78
CA CYS A 176 -12.67 24.19 -11.65
C CYS A 176 -12.98 22.69 -11.86
N PRO A 177 -12.77 22.14 -13.06
CA PRO A 177 -12.88 20.70 -13.29
C PRO A 177 -12.02 19.90 -12.33
N THR A 178 -12.50 18.72 -11.95
CA THR A 178 -11.69 17.75 -11.20
C THR A 178 -10.54 17.26 -12.07
N THR A 179 -9.34 17.14 -11.50
CA THR A 179 -8.17 16.59 -12.18
C THR A 179 -7.72 15.30 -11.52
N VAL A 180 -7.24 14.34 -12.31
CA VAL A 180 -6.78 13.02 -11.83
C VAL A 180 -5.39 12.72 -12.40
N SER A 181 -4.76 11.65 -11.94
CA SER A 181 -3.41 11.26 -12.36
C SER A 181 -3.44 9.92 -13.11
N PHE A 182 -2.64 9.78 -14.17
CA PHE A 182 -2.50 8.54 -14.93
C PHE A 182 -1.05 8.07 -14.90
N ASN A 183 -0.79 6.94 -14.23
CA ASN A 183 0.52 6.30 -14.20
C ASN A 183 0.60 5.32 -15.38
N LEU A 184 1.27 5.72 -16.46
CA LEU A 184 1.20 5.01 -17.74
C LEU A 184 2.30 3.97 -17.91
N CYS A 185 1.92 2.81 -18.44
CA CYS A 185 2.85 1.89 -19.10
C CYS A 185 2.73 1.96 -20.62
N ASN A 186 3.72 1.46 -21.35
CA ASN A 186 3.74 1.60 -22.81
C ASN A 186 2.78 0.65 -23.51
N GLU A 187 2.76 -0.62 -23.10
CA GLU A 187 1.99 -1.64 -23.81
C GLU A 187 0.51 -1.26 -23.89
N SER A 188 -0.07 -1.33 -25.10
CA SER A 188 -1.47 -0.98 -25.37
C SER A 188 -1.87 0.49 -25.12
N THR A 189 -0.94 1.38 -24.77
CA THR A 189 -1.26 2.82 -24.59
C THR A 189 -1.48 3.52 -25.92
N ASN A 190 -2.59 4.24 -26.01
CA ASN A 190 -2.90 5.15 -27.10
C ASN A 190 -2.51 6.58 -26.72
N TYR A 191 -1.33 7.00 -27.18
CA TYR A 191 -0.76 8.31 -26.84
C TYR A 191 -1.55 9.52 -27.36
N GLU A 192 -2.42 9.36 -28.36
CA GLU A 192 -3.34 10.44 -28.77
C GLU A 192 -4.39 10.70 -27.67
N LEU A 193 -4.91 9.64 -27.06
CA LEU A 193 -5.86 9.75 -25.95
C LEU A 193 -5.18 10.29 -24.70
N VAL A 194 -3.92 9.88 -24.43
CA VAL A 194 -3.10 10.46 -23.35
C VAL A 194 -2.94 11.96 -23.53
N ARG A 195 -2.55 12.41 -24.73
CA ARG A 195 -2.42 13.84 -25.05
C ARG A 195 -3.73 14.59 -24.81
N ARG A 196 -4.87 13.96 -25.11
CA ARG A 196 -6.19 14.55 -24.85
C ARG A 196 -6.49 14.66 -23.35
N LEU A 197 -6.17 13.64 -22.55
CA LEU A 197 -6.32 13.69 -21.09
C LEU A 197 -5.44 14.80 -20.49
N HIS A 198 -4.19 14.92 -20.94
CA HIS A 198 -3.30 15.98 -20.49
C HIS A 198 -3.83 17.38 -20.84
N ARG A 199 -4.35 17.58 -22.07
CA ARG A 199 -5.00 18.84 -22.48
C ARG A 199 -6.27 19.16 -21.68
N GLN A 200 -6.92 18.16 -21.09
CA GLN A 200 -8.04 18.34 -20.16
C GLN A 200 -7.56 18.68 -18.74
N GLY A 201 -6.25 18.75 -18.51
CA GLY A 201 -5.63 19.13 -17.25
C GLY A 201 -5.33 17.97 -16.31
N HIS A 202 -5.46 16.73 -16.78
CA HIS A 202 -5.07 15.57 -16.00
C HIS A 202 -3.54 15.40 -15.99
N GLU A 203 -3.03 14.88 -14.88
CA GLU A 203 -1.62 14.59 -14.70
C GLU A 203 -1.24 13.28 -15.36
N ILE A 204 -0.07 13.25 -15.99
CA ILE A 204 0.52 12.06 -16.60
C ILE A 204 1.83 11.75 -15.87
N ALA A 205 2.02 10.49 -15.50
CA ALA A 205 3.13 9.99 -14.71
C ALA A 205 3.68 8.68 -15.29
N SER A 206 4.92 8.33 -14.91
CA SER A 206 5.60 7.11 -15.38
C SER A 206 5.19 5.87 -14.57
N HIS A 207 4.89 4.77 -15.26
CA HIS A 207 4.61 3.45 -14.66
C HIS A 207 5.38 2.33 -15.38
N SER A 208 6.64 2.62 -15.74
CA SER A 208 7.54 1.76 -16.53
C SER A 208 7.15 1.55 -17.99
N ILE A 209 8.10 1.12 -18.84
CA ILE A 209 7.82 0.80 -20.24
C ILE A 209 7.15 -0.58 -20.33
N LEU A 210 7.82 -1.62 -19.83
CA LEU A 210 7.44 -3.02 -20.05
C LEU A 210 6.53 -3.58 -18.95
N HIS A 211 6.35 -2.86 -17.84
CA HIS A 211 5.55 -3.31 -16.71
C HIS A 211 5.97 -4.69 -16.17
N THR A 212 7.28 -4.98 -16.21
CA THR A 212 7.82 -6.21 -15.61
C THR A 212 8.05 -6.02 -14.11
N ASN A 213 8.20 -7.12 -13.36
CA ASN A 213 8.38 -7.04 -11.91
C ASN A 213 9.75 -6.42 -11.55
N PRO A 214 9.80 -5.27 -10.84
CA PRO A 214 11.05 -4.58 -10.51
C PRO A 214 11.98 -5.27 -9.52
N LYS A 215 11.55 -6.38 -8.90
CA LYS A 215 12.30 -7.09 -7.83
C LYS A 215 13.76 -7.39 -8.17
N PHE A 216 14.06 -7.61 -9.47
CA PHE A 216 15.39 -7.96 -9.94
C PHE A 216 16.02 -6.89 -10.84
N TRP A 217 15.40 -5.72 -10.98
CA TRP A 217 15.96 -4.64 -11.76
C TRP A 217 17.23 -4.09 -11.09
N ASP A 218 18.27 -3.89 -11.90
CA ASP A 218 19.43 -3.10 -11.53
C ASP A 218 19.21 -1.63 -11.88
N GLY A 219 20.23 -0.80 -11.65
CA GLY A 219 20.10 0.65 -11.87
C GLY A 219 19.83 1.01 -13.33
N GLU A 220 20.42 0.27 -14.27
CA GLU A 220 20.22 0.47 -15.71
C GLU A 220 18.79 0.11 -16.11
N MET A 221 18.25 -1.01 -15.59
CA MET A 221 16.88 -1.41 -15.86
C MET A 221 15.87 -0.43 -15.24
N TRP A 222 16.11 0.06 -14.02
CA TRP A 222 15.29 1.13 -13.42
C TRP A 222 15.28 2.40 -14.29
N GLU A 223 16.41 2.77 -14.89
CA GLU A 223 16.49 3.93 -15.79
C GLU A 223 15.78 3.71 -17.10
N TYR A 224 16.06 2.60 -17.77
CA TYR A 224 15.37 2.23 -18.99
C TYR A 224 13.86 2.22 -18.80
N GLU A 225 13.37 1.63 -17.70
CA GLU A 225 11.95 1.48 -17.45
C GLU A 225 11.29 2.81 -17.04
N ILE A 226 11.81 3.51 -16.04
CA ILE A 226 11.12 4.67 -15.47
C ILE A 226 11.40 5.95 -16.25
N GLN A 227 12.67 6.28 -16.49
CA GLN A 227 13.03 7.47 -17.26
C GLN A 227 12.71 7.28 -18.75
N GLY A 228 12.98 6.10 -19.31
CA GLY A 228 12.60 5.82 -20.70
C GLY A 228 11.09 5.92 -20.94
N MET A 229 10.23 5.57 -19.97
CA MET A 229 8.79 5.78 -20.11
C MET A 229 8.42 7.27 -20.12
N ARG A 230 9.06 8.11 -19.30
CA ARG A 230 8.87 9.57 -19.34
C ARG A 230 9.25 10.15 -20.70
N GLU A 231 10.41 9.77 -21.21
CA GLU A 231 10.90 10.19 -22.54
C GLU A 231 9.95 9.73 -23.65
N LEU A 232 9.46 8.50 -23.56
CA LEU A 232 8.51 7.94 -24.53
C LEU A 232 7.16 8.66 -24.51
N ILE A 233 6.62 8.98 -23.33
CA ILE A 233 5.41 9.79 -23.21
C ILE A 233 5.65 11.15 -23.86
N SER A 234 6.77 11.81 -23.53
CA SER A 234 7.13 13.11 -24.09
C SER A 234 7.20 13.10 -25.62
N ASP A 235 7.95 12.16 -26.20
CA ASP A 235 8.07 11.97 -27.66
C ASP A 235 6.71 11.75 -28.34
N LYS A 236 5.87 10.88 -27.78
CA LYS A 236 4.62 10.45 -28.42
C LYS A 236 3.45 11.42 -28.22
N THR A 237 3.52 12.29 -27.22
CA THR A 237 2.43 13.20 -26.85
C THR A 237 2.76 14.67 -27.06
N GLY A 238 4.04 15.03 -27.07
CA GLY A 238 4.52 16.42 -27.03
C GLY A 238 4.38 17.10 -25.66
N ILE A 239 4.03 16.35 -24.61
CA ILE A 239 4.08 16.83 -23.21
C ILE A 239 5.55 16.96 -22.83
N LYS A 240 5.94 18.07 -22.20
CA LYS A 240 7.34 18.22 -21.79
C LYS A 240 7.69 17.27 -20.66
N GLU A 241 8.93 16.80 -20.63
CA GLU A 241 9.39 15.89 -19.58
C GLU A 241 9.29 16.49 -18.17
N ASP A 242 9.47 17.80 -18.02
CA ASP A 242 9.33 18.53 -16.77
C ASP A 242 7.87 18.69 -16.30
N GLU A 243 6.89 18.33 -17.13
CA GLU A 243 5.48 18.22 -16.75
C GLU A 243 5.11 16.79 -16.29
N ILE A 244 5.95 15.77 -16.58
CA ILE A 244 5.73 14.36 -16.23
C ILE A 244 6.48 14.05 -14.93
N VAL A 245 6.04 14.65 -13.82
CA VAL A 245 6.85 14.76 -12.59
C VAL A 245 6.74 13.57 -11.63
N GLY A 246 5.75 12.71 -11.82
CA GLY A 246 5.45 11.58 -10.94
C GLY A 246 5.86 10.23 -11.49
N MET A 247 6.02 9.26 -10.59
CA MET A 247 6.07 7.85 -10.97
C MET A 247 5.44 6.93 -9.92
N ARG A 248 5.09 5.73 -10.38
CA ARG A 248 4.70 4.59 -9.54
C ARG A 248 5.40 3.33 -10.04
N ALA A 249 5.94 2.52 -9.15
CA ALA A 249 6.58 1.26 -9.48
C ALA A 249 5.54 0.17 -9.81
N PRO A 250 5.73 -0.63 -10.89
CA PRO A 250 4.87 -1.77 -11.19
C PRO A 250 4.72 -2.71 -10.00
N PHE A 251 3.50 -3.17 -9.77
CA PHE A 251 3.13 -4.07 -8.65
C PHE A 251 3.46 -3.51 -7.26
N LEU A 252 3.74 -2.20 -7.14
CA LEU A 252 4.20 -1.54 -5.91
C LEU A 252 5.49 -2.17 -5.34
N VAL A 253 6.33 -2.74 -6.21
CA VAL A 253 7.61 -3.34 -5.79
C VAL A 253 8.71 -2.28 -5.84
N LEU A 254 9.17 -1.88 -4.67
CA LEU A 254 10.17 -0.82 -4.50
C LEU A 254 11.58 -1.25 -4.94
N GLY A 255 12.35 -0.30 -5.47
CA GLY A 255 13.71 -0.50 -5.99
C GLY A 255 14.85 -0.17 -5.03
N GLY A 256 14.56 0.16 -3.78
CA GLY A 256 15.55 0.67 -2.83
C GLY A 256 16.20 1.96 -3.34
N ASN A 257 17.43 2.19 -2.91
CA ASN A 257 18.19 3.39 -3.28
C ASN A 257 18.34 3.58 -4.81
N LYS A 258 18.27 2.51 -5.61
CA LYS A 258 18.36 2.60 -7.08
C LYS A 258 17.17 3.38 -7.67
N GLN A 259 15.96 3.11 -7.19
CA GLN A 259 14.76 3.85 -7.60
C GLN A 259 14.90 5.31 -7.20
N PHE A 260 15.10 5.60 -5.92
CA PHE A 260 15.02 6.98 -5.43
C PHE A 260 16.22 7.85 -5.84
N SER A 261 17.42 7.27 -5.99
CA SER A 261 18.57 8.00 -6.59
C SER A 261 18.33 8.36 -8.04
N LEU A 262 17.61 7.51 -8.79
CA LEU A 262 17.18 7.82 -10.14
C LEU A 262 16.18 8.98 -10.16
N LEU A 263 15.17 8.93 -9.28
CA LEU A 263 14.16 9.99 -9.18
C LEU A 263 14.80 11.35 -8.90
N GLU A 264 15.72 11.41 -7.94
CA GLU A 264 16.48 12.62 -7.64
C GLU A 264 17.34 13.07 -8.82
N ARG A 265 18.08 12.14 -9.46
CA ARG A 265 18.96 12.45 -10.62
C ARG A 265 18.19 13.05 -11.80
N PHE A 266 16.98 12.58 -12.08
CA PHE A 266 16.14 13.05 -13.18
C PHE A 266 15.05 14.03 -12.75
N ASN A 267 15.18 14.66 -11.57
CA ASN A 267 14.24 15.68 -11.08
C ASN A 267 12.76 15.23 -11.08
N TYR A 268 12.48 13.96 -10.77
CA TYR A 268 11.14 13.56 -10.40
C TYR A 268 10.73 14.28 -9.12
N THR A 269 9.49 14.77 -9.09
CA THR A 269 8.95 15.41 -7.89
C THR A 269 8.54 14.38 -6.86
N TYR A 270 7.98 13.24 -7.28
CA TYR A 270 7.46 12.26 -6.33
C TYR A 270 7.50 10.80 -6.81
N ASP A 271 7.57 9.91 -5.82
CA ASP A 271 7.15 8.50 -5.90
C ASP A 271 5.78 8.34 -5.22
N ALA A 272 4.96 7.43 -5.72
CA ALA A 272 3.68 7.06 -5.14
C ALA A 272 3.55 5.54 -5.10
N SER A 273 4.53 4.87 -4.51
CA SER A 273 4.63 3.41 -4.49
C SER A 273 4.68 2.81 -3.09
N MET A 274 5.01 3.57 -2.04
CA MET A 274 5.12 3.01 -0.70
C MET A 274 3.75 2.87 -0.04
N VAL A 275 3.49 1.70 0.53
CA VAL A 275 2.27 1.42 1.27
C VAL A 275 2.61 1.40 2.76
N PRO A 276 2.05 2.31 3.58
CA PRO A 276 2.27 2.25 5.01
C PRO A 276 1.55 1.03 5.58
N ALA A 277 2.30 0.22 6.32
CA ALA A 277 1.77 -0.95 7.00
C ALA A 277 1.06 -0.53 8.29
N PHE A 278 -0.26 -0.44 8.22
CA PHE A 278 -1.11 -0.18 9.37
C PHE A 278 -1.53 -1.48 10.05
N SER A 279 -1.41 -1.49 11.38
CA SER A 279 -1.84 -2.55 12.27
C SER A 279 -3.36 -2.61 12.48
N SER A 280 -4.07 -1.52 12.16
CA SER A 280 -5.54 -1.46 12.22
C SER A 280 -6.11 -0.29 11.43
N ASN A 281 -7.43 -0.31 11.20
CA ASN A 281 -8.18 0.78 10.58
C ASN A 281 -8.27 2.06 11.44
N GLN A 282 -7.79 2.01 12.70
CA GLN A 282 -7.75 3.15 13.62
C GLN A 282 -6.50 4.01 13.46
N GLU A 283 -5.45 3.51 12.78
CA GLU A 283 -4.27 4.33 12.53
C GLU A 283 -4.63 5.51 11.64
N GLU A 284 -4.04 6.66 11.92
CA GLU A 284 -4.33 7.87 11.16
C GLU A 284 -3.62 7.83 9.80
N PRO A 285 -4.31 8.22 8.71
CA PRO A 285 -3.67 8.37 7.41
C PRO A 285 -2.48 9.34 7.44
N LEU A 286 -1.43 8.99 6.70
CA LEU A 286 -0.20 9.75 6.58
C LEU A 286 -0.28 10.78 5.45
N TRP A 287 0.34 11.94 5.67
CA TRP A 287 0.56 12.95 4.63
C TRP A 287 1.75 12.58 3.73
N PRO A 288 1.82 13.11 2.49
CA PRO A 288 3.06 13.12 1.72
C PRO A 288 4.22 13.71 2.52
N PHE A 289 5.41 13.16 2.34
CA PHE A 289 6.61 13.56 3.07
C PHE A 289 7.83 13.57 2.18
N LYS A 290 8.81 14.43 2.47
CA LYS A 290 10.11 14.42 1.79
C LYS A 290 10.95 13.26 2.33
N LEU A 291 11.70 12.62 1.43
CA LEU A 291 12.62 11.54 1.78
C LEU A 291 13.93 12.09 2.37
N THR A 292 13.90 12.80 3.49
CA THR A 292 15.09 13.39 4.13
C THR A 292 16.03 12.37 4.78
N GLY A 293 15.66 11.08 4.76
CA GLY A 293 16.46 9.94 5.16
C GLY A 293 15.67 8.64 5.12
N LYS A 294 16.07 7.64 5.90
CA LYS A 294 15.37 6.36 5.91
C LYS A 294 13.93 6.50 6.46
N PRO A 295 12.88 6.06 5.73
CA PRO A 295 11.53 6.00 6.28
C PRO A 295 11.45 5.12 7.54
N PRO A 296 10.68 5.50 8.58
CA PRO A 296 10.58 4.73 9.80
C PRO A 296 10.01 3.33 9.54
N ARG A 297 10.74 2.30 10.02
CA ARG A 297 10.37 0.88 9.87
C ARG A 297 9.01 0.50 10.45
N ARG A 298 8.46 1.31 11.35
CA ARG A 298 7.10 1.12 11.87
C ARG A 298 6.07 1.16 10.74
N TYR A 299 6.23 2.07 9.78
CA TYR A 299 5.30 2.23 8.66
C TYR A 299 5.80 1.51 7.41
N PHE A 300 7.09 1.59 7.13
CA PHE A 300 7.67 1.08 5.89
C PHE A 300 8.74 0.04 6.19
N PHE A 301 8.34 -1.24 6.16
CA PHE A 301 9.24 -2.38 6.38
C PHE A 301 9.44 -3.24 5.13
N GLU A 302 8.77 -2.89 4.03
CA GLU A 302 8.77 -3.64 2.78
C GLU A 302 10.18 -3.70 2.19
N PRO A 303 10.59 -4.86 1.62
CA PRO A 303 11.82 -4.94 0.86
C PRO A 303 11.85 -3.88 -0.24
N GLY A 304 12.98 -3.17 -0.35
CA GLY A 304 13.12 -2.07 -1.31
C GLY A 304 12.73 -0.69 -0.77
N THR A 305 12.33 -0.56 0.50
CA THR A 305 12.28 0.78 1.15
C THR A 305 13.68 1.42 1.12
N PRO A 306 13.84 2.70 0.72
CA PRO A 306 15.14 3.35 0.65
C PRO A 306 15.80 3.44 2.04
N THR A 307 17.13 3.39 2.05
CA THR A 307 17.93 3.51 3.27
C THR A 307 18.73 4.80 3.35
N GLU A 308 18.77 5.55 2.25
CA GLU A 308 19.45 6.85 2.11
C GLU A 308 18.42 8.00 2.08
N ALA A 309 18.93 9.23 2.01
CA ALA A 309 18.12 10.43 1.85
C ALA A 309 18.05 10.85 0.37
N TYR A 310 16.86 11.23 -0.07
CA TYR A 310 16.57 11.86 -1.37
C TYR A 310 15.67 13.09 -1.13
N PRO A 311 16.17 14.16 -0.49
CA PRO A 311 15.35 15.27 0.02
C PRO A 311 14.58 16.04 -1.07
N SER A 312 15.00 15.92 -2.33
CA SER A 312 14.29 16.51 -3.47
C SER A 312 13.00 15.76 -3.81
N VAL A 313 12.88 14.48 -3.45
CA VAL A 313 11.77 13.60 -3.80
C VAL A 313 10.73 13.56 -2.67
N TRP A 314 9.47 13.76 -3.03
CA TRP A 314 8.32 13.48 -2.17
C TRP A 314 7.94 11.99 -2.27
N GLU A 315 7.63 11.36 -1.15
CA GLU A 315 6.84 10.14 -1.12
C GLU A 315 5.36 10.51 -0.91
N VAL A 316 4.49 10.00 -1.76
CA VAL A 316 3.03 10.11 -1.63
C VAL A 316 2.51 8.75 -1.14
N PRO A 317 2.39 8.54 0.18
CA PRO A 317 2.09 7.23 0.73
C PRO A 317 0.70 6.76 0.31
N MET A 318 0.63 5.51 -0.14
CA MET A 318 -0.61 4.85 -0.53
C MET A 318 -1.32 4.30 0.71
N ASN A 319 -1.93 5.20 1.49
CA ASN A 319 -2.71 4.83 2.67
C ASN A 319 -3.70 3.69 2.33
N PRO A 320 -3.62 2.53 3.02
CA PRO A 320 -4.40 1.36 2.64
C PRO A 320 -5.89 1.56 2.88
N TYR A 321 -6.67 0.88 2.04
CA TYR A 321 -8.10 0.69 2.19
C TYR A 321 -8.36 -0.35 3.26
N PHE A 322 -9.47 -0.19 3.96
CA PHE A 322 -10.01 -1.18 4.90
C PHE A 322 -11.42 -1.58 4.49
N TYR A 323 -11.94 -2.61 5.15
CA TYR A 323 -13.26 -3.19 4.88
C TYR A 323 -13.28 -4.04 3.61
N CYS A 324 -12.20 -4.81 3.39
CA CYS A 324 -12.11 -5.87 2.39
C CYS A 324 -12.22 -7.25 3.06
N PRO A 325 -13.39 -7.91 3.08
CA PRO A 325 -13.59 -9.16 3.84
C PRO A 325 -12.71 -10.34 3.42
N HIS A 326 -12.15 -10.30 2.22
CA HIS A 326 -11.30 -11.38 1.69
C HIS A 326 -9.81 -11.15 1.95
N ALA A 327 -9.40 -9.94 2.35
CA ALA A 327 -8.02 -9.66 2.74
C ALA A 327 -7.74 -10.21 4.14
N PRO A 328 -6.59 -10.87 4.39
CA PRO A 328 -6.27 -11.49 5.68
C PRO A 328 -6.35 -10.55 6.89
N ASP A 329 -5.98 -9.28 6.70
CA ASP A 329 -5.99 -8.19 7.68
C ASP A 329 -7.14 -7.20 7.42
N GLY A 330 -8.01 -7.49 6.47
CA GLY A 330 -9.09 -6.62 6.04
C GLY A 330 -8.65 -5.38 5.26
N ALA A 331 -7.37 -5.29 4.86
CA ALA A 331 -6.78 -4.13 4.22
C ALA A 331 -6.17 -4.42 2.84
N VAL A 332 -6.19 -3.44 1.95
CA VAL A 332 -5.61 -3.54 0.59
C VAL A 332 -4.99 -2.21 0.15
N SER A 333 -3.90 -2.27 -0.62
CA SER A 333 -3.16 -1.07 -1.07
C SER A 333 -3.86 -0.33 -2.22
N MET A 334 -4.56 -1.06 -3.07
CA MET A 334 -5.28 -0.57 -4.25
C MET A 334 -6.78 -0.81 -4.08
N LEU A 335 -7.61 0.05 -4.66
CA LEU A 335 -9.06 -0.08 -4.60
C LEU A 335 -9.53 -1.44 -5.12
N ASP A 336 -8.92 -1.91 -6.22
CA ASP A 336 -9.17 -3.20 -6.86
C ASP A 336 -8.63 -4.42 -6.10
N GLY A 337 -7.94 -4.22 -4.98
CA GLY A 337 -7.74 -5.30 -4.01
C GLY A 337 -9.06 -5.81 -3.42
N CYS A 338 -10.15 -5.06 -3.56
CA CYS A 338 -11.49 -5.43 -3.12
C CYS A 338 -12.54 -5.21 -4.23
N HIS A 339 -13.45 -6.18 -4.37
CA HIS A 339 -14.56 -6.14 -5.33
C HIS A 339 -15.91 -6.40 -4.63
N PRO A 340 -16.52 -5.38 -4.00
CA PRO A 340 -17.81 -5.54 -3.33
C PRO A 340 -18.91 -5.94 -4.33
N GLY A 341 -19.67 -6.99 -4.02
CA GLY A 341 -20.62 -7.61 -4.98
C GLY A 341 -21.96 -6.90 -5.16
N SER A 342 -22.19 -5.71 -4.59
CA SER A 342 -23.45 -4.97 -4.72
C SER A 342 -23.21 -3.46 -4.67
N TYR A 343 -24.11 -2.68 -5.27
CA TYR A 343 -24.05 -1.21 -5.25
C TYR A 343 -23.85 -0.65 -3.83
N ASN A 344 -24.67 -1.09 -2.87
CA ASN A 344 -24.59 -0.59 -1.49
C ASN A 344 -23.23 -0.94 -0.85
N ALA A 345 -22.73 -2.16 -1.06
CA ALA A 345 -21.44 -2.56 -0.54
C ALA A 345 -20.29 -1.75 -1.17
N THR A 346 -20.34 -1.50 -2.49
CA THR A 346 -19.33 -0.70 -3.19
C THR A 346 -19.33 0.75 -2.73
N TYR A 347 -20.52 1.37 -2.67
CA TYR A 347 -20.67 2.76 -2.25
C TYR A 347 -20.25 2.94 -0.78
N LEU A 348 -20.64 2.02 0.12
CA LEU A 348 -20.21 2.06 1.52
C LEU A 348 -18.70 1.83 1.67
N TYR A 349 -18.09 0.98 0.84
CA TYR A 349 -16.64 0.77 0.84
C TYR A 349 -15.87 2.06 0.48
N LEU A 350 -16.30 2.77 -0.58
CA LEU A 350 -15.74 4.08 -0.95
C LEU A 350 -15.95 5.10 0.16
N LYS A 351 -17.18 5.23 0.65
CA LYS A 351 -17.57 6.20 1.66
C LYS A 351 -16.87 5.97 3.00
N TYR A 352 -16.74 4.71 3.43
CA TYR A 352 -16.05 4.35 4.67
C TYR A 352 -14.59 4.82 4.63
N ASN A 353 -13.87 4.52 3.54
CA ASN A 353 -12.46 4.88 3.41
C ASN A 353 -12.28 6.40 3.24
N PHE A 354 -13.17 7.08 2.54
CA PHE A 354 -13.19 8.54 2.52
C PHE A 354 -13.37 9.13 3.92
N LEU A 355 -14.36 8.66 4.68
CA LEU A 355 -14.64 9.17 6.02
C LEU A 355 -13.51 8.89 7.01
N ARG A 356 -12.73 7.83 6.81
CA ARG A 356 -11.51 7.57 7.60
C ARG A 356 -10.49 8.69 7.46
N HIS A 357 -10.36 9.29 6.28
CA HIS A 357 -9.50 10.46 6.06
C HIS A 357 -10.21 11.75 6.49
N TYR A 358 -11.44 11.95 6.00
CA TYR A 358 -12.21 13.18 6.24
C TYR A 358 -12.44 13.45 7.72
N ASN A 359 -12.69 12.41 8.53
CA ASN A 359 -12.95 12.55 9.97
C ASN A 359 -11.71 12.37 10.84
N SER A 360 -10.54 11.96 10.30
CA SER A 360 -9.35 11.80 11.13
C SER A 360 -8.83 13.16 11.63
N PRO A 361 -8.06 13.17 12.74
CA PRO A 361 -7.27 14.33 13.13
C PRO A 361 -6.27 14.77 12.05
N SER A 362 -5.71 13.83 11.29
CA SER A 362 -4.73 14.12 10.24
C SER A 362 -5.31 14.81 9.00
N LYS A 363 -6.54 14.46 8.61
CA LYS A 363 -7.19 14.88 7.35
C LYS A 363 -6.32 14.71 6.11
N ALA A 364 -5.40 13.73 6.14
CA ALA A 364 -4.46 13.50 5.05
C ALA A 364 -5.19 13.14 3.74
N PRO A 365 -4.59 13.36 2.56
CA PRO A 365 -5.25 13.15 1.29
C PRO A 365 -5.78 11.73 1.15
N PHE A 366 -7.02 11.59 0.67
CA PHE A 366 -7.61 10.29 0.38
C PHE A 366 -7.27 9.88 -1.05
N GLY A 367 -6.45 8.84 -1.17
CA GLY A 367 -5.96 8.33 -2.45
C GLY A 367 -6.81 7.21 -3.02
N ILE A 368 -7.34 7.41 -4.21
CA ILE A 368 -8.12 6.43 -4.97
C ILE A 368 -7.27 5.87 -6.10
N ASN A 369 -6.44 4.89 -5.71
CA ASN A 369 -5.48 4.20 -6.56
C ASN A 369 -6.11 2.93 -7.14
N MET A 370 -6.20 2.81 -8.46
CA MET A 370 -6.88 1.68 -9.10
C MET A 370 -6.41 1.44 -10.54
N HIS A 371 -6.81 0.30 -11.10
CA HIS A 371 -6.81 0.04 -12.52
C HIS A 371 -8.22 0.24 -13.11
N ALA A 372 -8.31 0.59 -14.40
CA ALA A 372 -9.60 0.70 -15.08
C ALA A 372 -10.43 -0.60 -15.07
N ALA A 373 -9.77 -1.75 -14.91
CA ALA A 373 -10.39 -3.05 -14.79
C ALA A 373 -11.36 -3.15 -13.59
N TRP A 374 -11.26 -2.27 -12.59
CA TRP A 374 -12.22 -2.22 -11.50
C TRP A 374 -13.66 -1.91 -11.96
N PHE A 375 -13.81 -1.30 -13.15
CA PHE A 375 -15.10 -1.05 -13.80
C PHE A 375 -15.51 -2.14 -14.80
N HIS A 376 -14.87 -3.31 -14.76
CA HIS A 376 -15.18 -4.40 -15.66
C HIS A 376 -16.67 -4.80 -15.57
N PRO A 377 -17.34 -5.19 -16.67
CA PRO A 377 -18.76 -5.57 -16.66
C PRO A 377 -19.16 -6.69 -15.69
N ALA A 378 -18.19 -7.49 -15.23
CA ALA A 378 -18.41 -8.48 -14.16
C ALA A 378 -18.75 -7.84 -12.80
N TRP A 379 -18.45 -6.55 -12.62
CA TRP A 379 -18.70 -5.75 -11.43
C TRP A 379 -19.66 -4.58 -11.76
N PRO A 380 -20.92 -4.87 -12.16
CA PRO A 380 -21.79 -3.90 -12.82
C PRO A 380 -22.15 -2.69 -11.96
N TYR A 381 -22.03 -2.79 -10.64
CA TYR A 381 -22.37 -1.72 -9.71
C TYR A 381 -21.25 -0.71 -9.46
N HIS A 382 -20.01 -1.03 -9.85
CA HIS A 382 -18.84 -0.24 -9.48
C HIS A 382 -18.85 1.17 -10.10
N PHE A 383 -19.21 1.27 -11.37
CA PHE A 383 -19.25 2.55 -12.07
C PHE A 383 -20.29 3.49 -11.46
N GLN A 384 -21.52 3.00 -11.26
CA GLN A 384 -22.60 3.81 -10.68
C GLN A 384 -22.27 4.23 -9.24
N ALA A 385 -21.77 3.31 -8.41
CA ALA A 385 -21.37 3.64 -7.04
C ALA A 385 -20.25 4.67 -6.97
N MET A 386 -19.27 4.60 -7.88
CA MET A 386 -18.20 5.59 -7.99
C MET A 386 -18.73 6.96 -8.43
N GLU A 387 -19.59 6.99 -9.44
CA GLU A 387 -20.22 8.21 -9.94
C GLU A 387 -21.02 8.92 -8.84
N ASP A 388 -21.85 8.18 -8.11
CA ASP A 388 -22.67 8.71 -7.01
C ASP A 388 -21.79 9.17 -5.83
N PHE A 389 -20.72 8.43 -5.53
CA PHE A 389 -19.74 8.81 -4.51
C PHE A 389 -19.03 10.13 -4.88
N ILE A 390 -18.50 10.26 -6.11
CA ILE A 390 -17.87 11.50 -6.59
C ILE A 390 -18.88 12.66 -6.51
N GLY A 391 -20.10 12.43 -6.98
CA GLY A 391 -21.17 13.43 -6.93
C GLY A 391 -21.53 13.87 -5.52
N GLU A 392 -21.43 13.00 -4.51
CA GLU A 392 -21.60 13.37 -3.10
C GLU A 392 -20.44 14.22 -2.60
N ILE A 393 -19.20 13.77 -2.76
CA ILE A 393 -18.05 14.46 -2.17
C ILE A 393 -17.78 15.82 -2.84
N CYS A 394 -18.08 15.99 -4.13
CA CYS A 394 -17.99 17.28 -4.82
C CYS A 394 -19.00 18.32 -4.32
N ARG A 395 -20.07 17.92 -3.60
CA ARG A 395 -21.00 18.87 -2.98
C ARG A 395 -20.47 19.43 -1.66
N LEU A 396 -19.42 18.84 -1.09
CA LEU A 396 -18.79 19.31 0.14
C LEU A 396 -17.85 20.48 -0.20
N ARG A 397 -18.14 21.66 0.38
CA ARG A 397 -17.43 22.92 0.05
C ARG A 397 -15.94 22.93 0.42
N ASN A 398 -15.49 21.96 1.20
CA ASN A 398 -14.13 21.83 1.70
C ASN A 398 -13.40 20.59 1.14
N VAL A 399 -13.96 19.92 0.13
CA VAL A 399 -13.34 18.76 -0.54
C VAL A 399 -12.89 19.17 -1.94
N TYR A 400 -11.67 18.80 -2.31
CA TYR A 400 -11.09 19.07 -3.61
C TYR A 400 -10.54 17.78 -4.23
N ILE A 401 -11.07 17.42 -5.40
CA ILE A 401 -10.54 16.35 -6.24
C ILE A 401 -9.52 16.94 -7.20
N VAL A 402 -8.25 16.66 -6.95
CA VAL A 402 -7.11 17.19 -7.70
C VAL A 402 -6.06 16.10 -7.96
N SER A 403 -5.15 16.36 -8.90
CA SER A 403 -4.05 15.45 -9.22
C SER A 403 -3.02 15.40 -8.08
N VAL A 404 -2.14 14.42 -8.10
CA VAL A 404 -1.14 14.23 -7.04
C VAL A 404 -0.17 15.42 -6.98
N SER A 405 0.37 15.88 -8.11
CA SER A 405 1.24 17.07 -8.15
C SER A 405 0.56 18.33 -7.61
N ARG A 406 -0.76 18.49 -7.81
CA ARG A 406 -1.52 19.62 -7.25
C ARG A 406 -1.58 19.57 -5.72
N ILE A 407 -1.72 18.38 -5.14
CA ILE A 407 -1.64 18.21 -3.68
C ILE A 407 -0.25 18.62 -3.19
N LEU A 408 0.81 18.19 -3.89
CA LEU A 408 2.18 18.55 -3.52
C LEU A 408 2.46 20.06 -3.64
N LYS A 409 1.85 20.75 -4.61
CA LYS A 409 1.90 22.22 -4.66
C LYS A 409 1.28 22.87 -3.42
N TRP A 410 0.18 22.32 -2.88
CA TRP A 410 -0.37 22.80 -1.60
C TRP A 410 0.53 22.42 -0.42
N MET A 411 1.18 21.25 -0.44
CA MET A 411 2.13 20.85 0.59
C MET A 411 3.33 21.78 0.72
N GLU A 412 3.78 22.34 -0.41
CA GLU A 412 4.91 23.28 -0.46
C GLU A 412 4.56 24.65 0.12
N ASP A 413 3.32 25.12 -0.05
CA ASP A 413 2.80 26.36 0.54
C ASP A 413 1.38 26.15 1.08
N PRO A 414 1.23 25.54 2.29
CA PRO A 414 -0.08 25.22 2.82
C PRO A 414 -0.88 26.48 3.18
N VAL A 415 -2.03 26.62 2.52
CA VAL A 415 -2.98 27.71 2.81
C VAL A 415 -4.28 27.17 3.42
N PRO A 416 -4.92 27.90 4.36
CA PRO A 416 -6.20 27.53 4.93
C PRO A 416 -7.32 27.61 3.87
N LEU A 417 -8.43 26.92 4.12
CA LEU A 417 -9.65 26.91 3.30
C LEU A 417 -10.16 28.31 2.95
N SER A 418 -9.99 29.28 3.86
CA SER A 418 -10.37 30.68 3.63
C SER A 418 -9.59 31.35 2.50
N ARG A 419 -8.39 30.85 2.18
CA ARG A 419 -7.50 31.34 1.11
C ARG A 419 -7.24 30.30 0.02
N ILE A 420 -8.00 29.20 -0.01
CA ILE A 420 -7.72 28.09 -0.92
C ILE A 420 -7.76 28.50 -2.40
N SER A 421 -8.56 29.51 -2.76
CA SER A 421 -8.61 30.07 -4.12
C SER A 421 -7.29 30.70 -4.60
N GLU A 422 -6.40 31.06 -3.68
CA GLU A 422 -5.07 31.62 -3.98
C GLU A 422 -4.06 30.52 -4.35
N SER A 423 -4.31 29.28 -3.91
CA SER A 423 -3.39 28.14 -4.09
C SER A 423 -3.38 27.62 -5.53
N GLU A 424 -2.18 27.43 -6.08
CA GLU A 424 -1.96 26.78 -7.37
C GLU A 424 -2.52 25.34 -7.43
N ALA A 425 -2.72 24.70 -6.28
CA ALA A 425 -3.27 23.34 -6.20
C ALA A 425 -4.67 23.24 -6.81
N VAL A 426 -5.50 24.28 -6.66
CA VAL A 426 -6.91 24.23 -7.04
C VAL A 426 -7.26 25.11 -8.24
N LYS A 427 -6.32 25.95 -8.72
CA LYS A 427 -6.57 26.83 -9.87
C LYS A 427 -6.97 26.05 -11.12
N CYS A 428 -7.83 26.66 -11.93
CA CYS A 428 -8.15 26.14 -13.26
C CYS A 428 -6.91 26.26 -14.14
N ASN A 429 -6.71 25.30 -15.06
CA ASN A 429 -5.62 25.36 -16.04
C ASN A 429 -5.88 26.38 -17.14
#